data_AF-A0A0F8X920-F1
#
_entry.id   AF-A0A0F8X920-F1
#
_cell.length_a   1.000
_cell.length_b   1.000
_cell.length_c   1.000
_cell.angle_alpha   90.00
_cell.angle_beta   90.00
_cell.angle_gamma   90.00
#
_symmetry.space_group_name_H-M   'P 1'
#
loop_
_entity.id
_entity.type
_entity.pdbx_description
1 polymer ?
#
loop_
_entity_poly.entity_id
_entity_poly.type
_entity_poly.pdbx_seq_one_letter_code
_entity_poly.pdbx_strand_id
1 'polypeptide(L)'
;MKKVRYVFYIAKFDLINVIRGKRKPHLIDDGISLWTGLFNWFTPGYSHWEGWIEEDGSFQESLFVCPDGWAYVGTCYTSTMRGDDNGTVSRPASTVFTHPERWEYIEFELTDESFDEAKAWADERVRKNKGYSKRDLLRFAMPLWMLKKFKWDDPEREICSEHGEGWAFKLRIVILKQWGVIQWAKIKLLDKILIRSPRRLWRDLVRRHHVPTYSLATSLMVRDSQGKRVKA
;
A
#
# COMPACT_ATOMS: atom_id res chain seq x y z
N MET A 1 22.08 -1.11 2.78
CA MET A 1 20.77 -1.75 2.63
C MET A 1 19.72 -0.68 2.76
N LYS A 2 18.81 -0.62 1.80
CA LYS A 2 17.73 0.38 1.77
C LYS A 2 16.47 -0.20 2.39
N LYS A 3 15.62 0.67 2.92
CA LYS A 3 14.32 0.30 3.50
C LYS A 3 13.20 0.78 2.58
N VAL A 4 12.21 -0.08 2.40
CA VAL A 4 10.95 0.23 1.73
C VAL A 4 9.81 -0.10 2.68
N ARG A 5 8.84 0.79 2.75
CA ARG A 5 7.65 0.60 3.58
C ARG A 5 6.43 0.47 2.69
N TYR A 6 5.67 -0.61 2.88
CA TYR A 6 4.32 -0.74 2.31
C TYR A 6 3.35 -0.21 3.36
N VAL A 7 2.74 0.94 3.09
CA VAL A 7 1.86 1.66 4.01
C VAL A 7 0.43 1.49 3.54
N PHE A 8 -0.44 1.08 4.46
CA PHE A 8 -1.83 0.72 4.18
C PHE A 8 -2.77 1.62 4.97
N TYR A 9 -3.69 2.25 4.26
CA TYR A 9 -4.68 3.13 4.87
C TYR A 9 -5.87 2.35 5.40
N ILE A 10 -6.20 2.54 6.67
CA ILE A 10 -7.35 1.96 7.34
C ILE A 10 -8.59 2.80 7.02
N ALA A 11 -9.51 2.23 6.22
CA ALA A 11 -10.85 2.75 6.10
C ALA A 11 -11.63 2.44 7.39
N LYS A 12 -11.99 3.49 8.13
CA LYS A 12 -13.08 3.40 9.11
C LYS A 12 -14.39 3.53 8.34
N PHE A 13 -14.95 2.39 7.96
CA PHE A 13 -16.35 2.36 7.55
C PHE A 13 -17.20 2.43 8.82
N ASP A 14 -17.68 3.63 9.11
CA ASP A 14 -18.51 3.89 10.28
C ASP A 14 -19.98 3.76 9.89
N LEU A 15 -20.40 2.51 9.68
CA LEU A 15 -21.77 2.17 9.30
C LEU A 15 -22.79 2.77 10.27
N ILE A 16 -22.45 2.84 11.56
CA ILE A 16 -23.30 3.37 12.61
C ILE A 16 -23.51 4.87 12.41
N ASN A 17 -22.45 5.64 12.16
CA ASN A 17 -22.57 7.07 11.90
C ASN A 17 -23.22 7.39 10.54
N VAL A 18 -23.09 6.51 9.55
CA VAL A 18 -23.83 6.61 8.27
C VAL A 18 -25.33 6.36 8.49
N ILE A 19 -25.70 5.26 9.17
CA ILE A 19 -27.11 4.93 9.47
C ILE A 19 -27.75 6.03 10.35
N ARG A 20 -26.99 6.60 11.29
CA ARG A 20 -27.44 7.70 12.16
C ARG A 20 -27.45 9.08 11.49
N GLY A 21 -27.14 9.16 10.19
CA GLY A 21 -27.12 10.43 9.43
C GLY A 21 -26.04 11.42 9.87
N LYS A 22 -25.09 11.01 10.72
CA LYS A 22 -24.02 11.86 11.25
C LYS A 22 -22.86 12.06 10.26
N ARG A 23 -22.79 11.21 9.22
CA ARG A 23 -21.81 11.30 8.13
C ARG A 23 -22.51 11.04 6.80
N LYS A 24 -22.21 11.85 5.78
CA LYS A 24 -22.66 11.57 4.41
C LYS A 24 -21.92 10.34 3.86
N PRO A 25 -22.63 9.37 3.26
CA PRO A 25 -21.98 8.22 2.65
C PRO A 25 -21.08 8.68 1.50
N HIS A 26 -19.80 8.31 1.56
CA HIS A 26 -18.87 8.49 0.44
C HIS A 26 -18.94 7.23 -0.42
N LEU A 27 -19.84 7.25 -1.40
CA LEU A 27 -20.26 6.05 -2.16
C LEU A 27 -19.11 5.17 -2.65
N ILE A 28 -17.98 5.77 -3.06
CA ILE A 28 -16.80 5.07 -3.56
C ILE A 28 -16.01 4.46 -2.39
N ASP A 29 -15.55 5.25 -1.42
CA ASP A 29 -14.73 4.75 -0.31
C ASP A 29 -15.50 3.76 0.59
N ASP A 30 -16.75 4.09 0.91
CA ASP A 30 -17.62 3.28 1.74
C ASP A 30 -18.08 2.02 0.99
N GLY A 31 -18.37 2.13 -0.31
CA GLY A 31 -18.70 1.00 -1.18
C GLY A 31 -17.53 0.03 -1.35
N ILE A 32 -16.32 0.54 -1.60
CA ILE A 32 -15.09 -0.27 -1.69
C ILE A 32 -14.79 -0.92 -0.35
N SER A 33 -14.89 -0.20 0.77
CA SER A 33 -14.63 -0.75 2.10
C SER A 33 -15.65 -1.84 2.49
N LEU A 34 -16.93 -1.61 2.23
CA LEU A 34 -18.00 -2.58 2.49
C LEU A 34 -17.81 -3.83 1.62
N TRP A 35 -17.63 -3.64 0.31
CA TRP A 35 -17.45 -4.73 -0.64
C TRP A 35 -16.19 -5.56 -0.36
N THR A 36 -15.05 -4.91 -0.16
CA THR A 36 -13.80 -5.62 0.19
C THR A 36 -13.85 -6.26 1.57
N GLY A 37 -14.66 -5.72 2.49
CA GLY A 37 -14.95 -6.29 3.80
C GLY A 37 -15.75 -7.59 3.73
N LEU A 38 -16.76 -7.67 2.87
CA LEU A 38 -17.59 -8.87 2.68
C LEU A 38 -16.75 -10.09 2.25
N PHE A 39 -15.71 -9.89 1.44
CA PHE A 39 -14.86 -11.00 0.95
C PHE A 39 -13.55 -11.19 1.73
N ASN A 40 -13.19 -10.30 2.65
CA ASN A 40 -11.95 -10.41 3.44
C ASN A 40 -12.15 -10.00 4.92
N TRP A 41 -13.16 -10.59 5.57
CA TRP A 41 -13.52 -10.29 6.96
C TRP A 41 -12.35 -10.43 7.96
N PHE A 42 -11.40 -11.33 7.70
CA PHE A 42 -10.24 -11.60 8.56
C PHE A 42 -9.01 -10.73 8.26
N THR A 43 -9.13 -9.75 7.36
CA THR A 43 -8.05 -8.79 7.06
C THR A 43 -8.43 -7.41 7.56
N PRO A 44 -7.45 -6.56 7.92
CA PRO A 44 -7.73 -5.19 8.33
C PRO A 44 -8.49 -4.43 7.25
N GLY A 45 -9.19 -3.37 7.66
CA GLY A 45 -10.03 -2.53 6.82
C GLY A 45 -9.28 -1.69 5.78
N TYR A 46 -8.24 -2.23 5.12
CA TYR A 46 -7.42 -1.44 4.21
C TYR A 46 -8.17 -1.10 2.93
N SER A 47 -8.19 0.19 2.58
CA SER A 47 -8.81 0.68 1.34
C SER A 47 -7.81 1.29 0.38
N HIS A 48 -6.60 1.59 0.84
CA HIS A 48 -5.56 2.21 0.02
C HIS A 48 -4.18 1.71 0.42
N TRP A 49 -3.23 1.82 -0.49
CA TRP A 49 -1.83 1.50 -0.25
C TRP A 49 -0.95 2.58 -0.88
N GLU A 50 0.13 2.91 -0.19
CA GLU A 50 1.23 3.76 -0.62
C GLU A 50 2.50 2.95 -0.38
N GLY A 51 3.47 3.00 -1.26
CA GLY A 51 4.81 2.57 -0.88
C GLY A 51 5.70 3.78 -0.69
N TRP A 52 6.41 3.75 0.42
CA TRP A 52 7.14 4.87 0.97
C TRP A 52 8.62 4.53 0.98
N ILE A 53 9.39 5.37 0.29
CA ILE A 53 10.84 5.33 0.27
C ILE A 53 11.40 6.55 0.98
N GLU A 54 12.46 6.31 1.73
CA GLU A 54 13.27 7.34 2.36
C GLU A 54 14.62 7.32 1.65
N GLU A 55 14.92 8.36 0.87
CA GLU A 55 16.22 8.49 0.22
C GLU A 55 17.22 9.05 1.24
N ASP A 56 18.37 8.36 1.40
CA ASP A 56 19.42 8.80 2.32
C ASP A 56 19.83 10.26 2.03
N GLY A 57 19.61 11.14 3.00
CA GLY A 57 20.30 12.43 3.08
C GLY A 57 19.65 13.64 2.38
N SER A 58 18.50 13.52 1.71
CA SER A 58 17.75 14.70 1.27
C SER A 58 16.75 15.11 2.35
N PHE A 59 17.26 15.74 3.41
CA PHE A 59 16.46 16.63 4.25
C PHE A 59 15.95 17.76 3.34
N GLN A 60 14.78 17.58 2.74
CA GLN A 60 13.94 18.73 2.45
C GLN A 60 13.22 19.05 3.75
N GLU A 61 13.59 20.16 4.37
CA GLU A 61 12.75 20.90 5.31
C GLU A 61 11.42 21.24 4.61
N SER A 62 10.55 20.25 4.42
CA SER A 62 9.14 20.52 4.23
C SER A 62 8.56 20.64 5.63
N LEU A 63 8.44 21.90 6.05
CA LEU A 63 7.83 22.44 7.27
C LEU A 63 6.34 22.03 7.42
N PHE A 64 6.04 20.74 7.33
CA PHE A 64 4.73 20.18 7.67
C PHE A 64 4.91 19.26 8.87
N VAL A 65 4.96 19.90 10.04
CA VAL A 65 4.85 19.22 11.32
C VAL A 65 3.47 18.59 11.35
N CYS A 66 3.40 17.26 11.37
CA CYS A 66 2.15 16.55 11.59
C CYS A 66 1.58 16.93 12.98
N PRO A 67 0.28 16.73 13.24
CA PRO A 67 -0.33 17.10 14.52
C PRO A 67 0.34 16.49 15.76
N ASP A 68 1.16 15.45 15.57
CA ASP A 68 1.93 14.74 16.59
C ASP A 68 3.39 15.24 16.73
N GLY A 69 3.79 16.29 16.01
CA GLY A 69 5.12 16.88 16.09
C GLY A 69 6.16 16.26 15.15
N TRP A 70 5.80 15.24 14.35
CA TRP A 70 6.73 14.54 13.47
C TRP A 70 6.69 15.07 12.03
N ALA A 71 7.84 15.08 11.35
CA ALA A 71 7.94 15.31 9.91
C ALA A 71 8.18 13.97 9.21
N TYR A 72 7.22 13.49 8.42
CA TYR A 72 7.42 12.30 7.59
C TYR A 72 8.25 12.66 6.36
N VAL A 73 9.48 12.14 6.30
CA VAL A 73 10.45 12.39 5.22
C VAL A 73 10.35 11.31 4.15
N GLY A 74 10.63 11.69 2.90
CA GLY A 74 10.70 10.79 1.76
C GLY A 74 9.52 10.92 0.80
N THR A 75 9.43 9.96 -0.12
CA THR A 75 8.47 9.99 -1.23
C THR A 75 7.54 8.79 -1.15
N CYS A 76 6.25 9.05 -1.29
CA CYS A 76 5.21 8.05 -1.41
C CYS A 76 4.81 7.88 -2.87
N TYR A 77 4.74 6.63 -3.32
CA TYR A 77 4.27 6.24 -4.65
C TYR A 77 2.96 5.47 -4.50
N THR A 78 1.98 5.85 -5.31
CA THR A 78 0.69 5.17 -5.34
C THR A 78 0.00 5.37 -6.69
N SER A 79 -1.20 4.81 -6.77
CA SER A 79 -2.18 5.17 -7.76
C SER A 79 -3.48 5.57 -7.06
N THR A 80 -4.06 6.74 -7.36
CA THR A 80 -5.19 7.31 -6.61
C THR A 80 -6.22 8.01 -7.49
N MET A 81 -7.40 8.31 -6.92
CA MET A 81 -8.43 9.18 -7.54
C MET A 81 -8.72 10.42 -6.69
N ARG A 82 -7.80 10.78 -5.79
CA ARG A 82 -8.04 11.79 -4.76
C ARG A 82 -7.61 13.17 -5.24
N GLY A 83 -8.55 14.11 -5.24
CA GLY A 83 -8.28 15.50 -5.62
C GLY A 83 -7.93 15.63 -7.09
N ASP A 84 -6.95 16.47 -7.40
CA ASP A 84 -6.45 16.68 -8.77
C ASP A 84 -5.53 15.53 -9.23
N ASP A 85 -5.13 14.64 -8.31
CA ASP A 85 -4.35 13.45 -8.60
C ASP A 85 -5.27 12.31 -9.07
N ASN A 86 -5.20 12.00 -10.37
CA ASN A 86 -5.86 10.84 -10.95
C ASN A 86 -4.82 9.90 -11.58
N GLY A 87 -4.78 8.64 -11.12
CA GLY A 87 -3.83 7.61 -11.54
C GLY A 87 -2.54 7.56 -10.74
N THR A 88 -1.44 7.14 -11.37
CA THR A 88 -0.14 6.93 -10.74
C THR A 88 0.55 8.25 -10.42
N VAL A 89 0.92 8.44 -9.16
CA VAL A 89 1.51 9.69 -8.66
C VAL A 89 2.60 9.41 -7.63
N SER A 90 3.53 10.36 -7.50
CA SER A 90 4.49 10.44 -6.42
C SER A 90 4.34 11.75 -5.65
N ARG A 91 4.40 11.69 -4.32
CA ARG A 91 4.19 12.84 -3.44
C ARG A 91 5.11 12.78 -2.21
N PRO A 92 5.45 13.92 -1.60
CA PRO A 92 6.16 13.92 -0.32
C PRO A 92 5.34 13.21 0.76
N ALA A 93 5.99 12.39 1.59
CA ALA A 93 5.33 11.62 2.65
C ALA A 93 4.55 12.51 3.63
N SER A 94 5.08 13.70 3.93
CA SER A 94 4.43 14.73 4.75
C SER A 94 3.04 15.16 4.25
N THR A 95 2.80 15.12 2.93
CA THR A 95 1.50 15.45 2.33
C THR A 95 0.51 14.29 2.34
N VAL A 96 1.00 13.06 2.45
CA VAL A 96 0.19 11.82 2.40
C VAL A 96 -0.23 11.39 3.81
N PHE A 97 0.66 11.53 4.79
CA PHE A 97 0.49 11.01 6.15
C PHE A 97 -0.07 12.04 7.14
N THR A 98 -1.04 12.84 6.71
CA THR A 98 -1.70 13.85 7.55
C THR A 98 -2.55 13.28 8.70
N HIS A 99 -2.89 11.98 8.62
CA HIS A 99 -3.65 11.24 9.63
C HIS A 99 -2.94 9.93 10.00
N PRO A 100 -1.78 9.99 10.67
CA PRO A 100 -0.91 8.83 10.86
C PRO A 100 -1.56 7.69 11.67
N GLU A 101 -2.55 7.98 12.50
CA GLU A 101 -3.33 6.98 13.25
C GLU A 101 -4.18 6.08 12.36
N ARG A 102 -4.34 6.45 11.08
CA ARG A 102 -5.07 5.69 10.06
C ARG A 102 -4.16 4.88 9.14
N TRP A 103 -2.87 4.84 9.42
CA TRP A 103 -1.91 4.11 8.59
C TRP A 103 -1.22 3.01 9.41
N GLU A 104 -1.15 1.82 8.81
CA GLU A 104 -0.33 0.70 9.26
C GLU A 104 0.72 0.44 8.18
N TYR A 105 1.94 0.03 8.54
CA TYR A 105 2.97 -0.30 7.56
C TYR A 105 3.68 -1.61 7.87
N ILE A 106 4.22 -2.21 6.81
CA ILE A 106 5.22 -3.28 6.89
C ILE A 106 6.51 -2.76 6.25
N GLU A 107 7.65 -3.16 6.79
CA GLU A 107 8.97 -2.70 6.35
C GLU A 107 9.77 -3.88 5.78
N PHE A 108 10.44 -3.65 4.65
CA PHE A 108 11.34 -4.60 4.02
C PHE A 108 12.73 -3.97 3.86
N GLU A 109 13.75 -4.77 4.12
CA GLU A 109 15.14 -4.43 3.80
C GLU A 109 15.52 -5.03 2.45
N LEU A 110 16.14 -4.20 1.60
CA LEU A 110 16.41 -4.50 0.21
C LEU A 110 17.89 -4.27 -0.13
N THR A 111 18.35 -4.96 -1.17
CA THR A 111 19.60 -4.57 -1.83
C THR A 111 19.42 -3.26 -2.57
N ASP A 112 20.51 -2.52 -2.77
CA ASP A 112 20.49 -1.26 -3.49
C ASP A 112 20.02 -1.48 -4.95
N GLU A 113 20.50 -2.55 -5.63
CA GLU A 113 20.03 -2.98 -6.97
C GLU A 113 18.50 -3.14 -7.01
N SER A 114 17.91 -3.83 -6.03
CA SER A 114 16.47 -4.06 -5.99
C SER A 114 15.70 -2.78 -5.68
N PHE A 115 16.25 -1.89 -4.86
CA PHE A 115 15.63 -0.61 -4.55
C PHE A 115 15.57 0.27 -5.81
N ASP A 116 16.69 0.36 -6.53
CA ASP A 116 16.82 1.18 -7.74
C ASP A 116 15.92 0.66 -8.88
N GLU A 117 15.88 -0.66 -9.12
CA GLU A 117 14.98 -1.28 -10.12
C GLU A 117 13.50 -0.92 -9.84
N ALA A 118 13.12 -0.99 -8.57
CA ALA A 118 11.75 -0.82 -8.13
C ALA A 118 11.33 0.66 -8.13
N LYS A 119 12.25 1.55 -7.75
CA LYS A 119 12.07 3.00 -7.88
C LYS A 119 11.97 3.43 -9.33
N ALA A 120 12.90 2.99 -10.19
CA ALA A 120 12.89 3.34 -11.61
C ALA A 120 11.58 2.90 -12.29
N TRP A 121 11.07 1.73 -11.93
CA TRP A 121 9.75 1.29 -12.36
C TRP A 121 8.65 2.25 -11.88
N ALA A 122 8.59 2.57 -10.59
CA ALA A 122 7.56 3.48 -10.05
C ALA A 122 7.60 4.87 -10.72
N ASP A 123 8.80 5.42 -10.91
CA ASP A 123 9.01 6.69 -11.63
C ASP A 123 8.51 6.62 -13.08
N GLU A 124 8.77 5.51 -13.79
CA GLU A 124 8.25 5.29 -15.15
C GLU A 124 6.71 5.27 -15.17
N ARG A 125 6.09 4.61 -14.18
CA ARG A 125 4.64 4.53 -14.06
C ARG A 125 4.01 5.88 -13.78
N VAL A 126 4.62 6.71 -12.93
CA VAL A 126 4.19 8.10 -12.69
C VAL A 126 4.29 8.92 -13.98
N ARG A 127 5.41 8.79 -14.71
CA ARG A 127 5.60 9.49 -16.00
C ARG A 127 4.58 9.07 -17.07
N LYS A 128 4.17 7.81 -17.07
CA LYS A 128 3.18 7.24 -18.00
C LYS A 128 1.74 7.29 -17.48
N ASN A 129 1.47 8.11 -16.45
CA ASN A 129 0.16 8.17 -15.81
C ASN A 129 -0.97 8.44 -16.83
N LYS A 130 -1.93 7.51 -16.95
CA LYS A 130 -3.13 7.64 -17.79
C LYS A 130 -4.41 7.98 -17.01
N GLY A 131 -4.31 8.11 -15.69
CA GLY A 131 -5.46 8.30 -14.81
C GLY A 131 -6.40 7.10 -14.76
N TYR A 132 -7.40 7.18 -13.89
CA TYR A 132 -8.49 6.20 -13.84
C TYR A 132 -9.59 6.65 -14.79
N SER A 133 -10.10 5.67 -15.53
CA SER A 133 -11.38 5.78 -16.21
C SER A 133 -12.50 5.32 -15.28
N LYS A 134 -13.73 5.68 -15.63
CA LYS A 134 -14.94 5.12 -15.00
C LYS A 134 -14.98 3.59 -15.05
N ARG A 135 -14.30 2.96 -16.01
CA ARG A 135 -14.20 1.50 -16.13
C ARG A 135 -13.22 0.90 -15.13
N ASP A 136 -12.16 1.63 -14.76
CA ASP A 136 -11.19 1.18 -13.78
C ASP A 136 -11.81 1.12 -12.37
N LEU A 137 -12.79 1.97 -12.08
CA LEU A 137 -13.61 1.89 -10.86
C LEU A 137 -14.32 0.54 -10.70
N LEU A 138 -14.75 -0.08 -11.81
CA LEU A 138 -15.40 -1.40 -11.77
C LEU A 138 -14.44 -2.51 -11.34
N ARG A 139 -13.11 -2.30 -11.45
CA ARG A 139 -12.11 -3.26 -10.95
C ARG A 139 -12.13 -3.37 -9.43
N PHE A 140 -12.54 -2.33 -8.72
CA PHE A 140 -12.71 -2.38 -7.27
C PHE A 140 -14.01 -3.09 -6.84
N ALA A 141 -15.06 -3.00 -7.66
CA ALA A 141 -16.42 -3.41 -7.30
C ALA A 141 -16.81 -4.81 -7.82
N MET A 142 -16.08 -5.39 -8.78
CA MET A 142 -16.46 -6.67 -9.39
C MET A 142 -15.70 -7.87 -8.80
N PRO A 143 -16.36 -9.03 -8.60
CA PRO A 143 -15.68 -10.27 -8.22
C PRO A 143 -14.63 -10.70 -9.25
N LEU A 144 -13.49 -11.23 -8.77
CA LEU A 144 -12.35 -11.67 -9.60
C LEU A 144 -12.73 -12.61 -10.77
N TRP A 145 -13.75 -13.44 -10.60
CA TRP A 145 -14.19 -14.38 -11.64
C TRP A 145 -14.96 -13.71 -12.80
N MET A 146 -15.67 -12.61 -12.54
CA MET A 146 -16.30 -11.80 -13.59
C MET A 146 -15.24 -11.01 -14.36
N LEU A 147 -14.23 -10.52 -13.64
CA LEU A 147 -13.14 -9.72 -14.19
C LEU A 147 -12.22 -10.50 -15.14
N LYS A 148 -11.99 -11.79 -14.89
CA LYS A 148 -11.17 -12.65 -15.77
C LYS A 148 -11.69 -12.77 -17.21
N LYS A 149 -12.98 -12.52 -17.45
CA LYS A 149 -13.57 -12.60 -18.80
C LYS A 149 -13.39 -11.33 -19.62
N PHE A 150 -13.01 -10.23 -18.98
CA PHE A 150 -12.84 -8.97 -19.69
C PHE A 150 -11.35 -8.72 -19.97
N LYS A 151 -11.00 -8.56 -21.25
CA LYS A 151 -9.69 -8.05 -21.68
C LYS A 151 -9.59 -6.57 -21.29
N TRP A 152 -9.18 -6.30 -20.06
CA TRP A 152 -9.11 -4.96 -19.48
C TRP A 152 -7.70 -4.40 -19.35
N ASP A 153 -6.71 -5.06 -19.96
CA ASP A 153 -5.32 -4.71 -19.78
C ASP A 153 -4.94 -3.53 -20.69
N ASP A 154 -5.31 -2.31 -20.27
CA ASP A 154 -4.42 -1.17 -20.47
C ASP A 154 -3.38 -1.24 -19.35
N PRO A 155 -2.17 -1.76 -19.60
CA PRO A 155 -1.17 -1.94 -18.58
C PRO A 155 -0.71 -0.60 -18.00
N GLU A 156 -1.09 0.55 -18.57
CA GLU A 156 -0.76 1.89 -18.07
C GLU A 156 -1.84 2.48 -17.14
N ARG A 157 -2.93 1.73 -16.89
CA ARG A 157 -3.98 2.08 -15.93
C ARG A 157 -4.02 1.05 -14.81
N GLU A 158 -3.40 1.39 -13.68
CA GLU A 158 -3.30 0.53 -12.50
C GLU A 158 -4.10 1.12 -11.35
N ILE A 159 -4.90 0.31 -10.65
CA ILE A 159 -5.42 0.69 -9.33
C ILE A 159 -4.32 0.64 -8.25
N CYS A 160 -4.51 1.26 -7.08
CA CYS A 160 -3.50 1.30 -6.01
C CYS A 160 -2.87 -0.06 -5.68
N SER A 161 -3.67 -1.12 -5.59
CA SER A 161 -3.15 -2.47 -5.32
C SER A 161 -2.42 -3.12 -6.50
N GLU A 162 -2.82 -2.81 -7.75
CA GLU A 162 -2.12 -3.28 -8.95
C GLU A 162 -0.75 -2.59 -9.05
N HIS A 163 -0.70 -1.30 -8.72
CA HIS A 163 0.55 -0.56 -8.63
C HIS A 163 1.48 -1.14 -7.53
N GLY A 164 0.94 -1.42 -6.35
CA GLY A 164 1.71 -2.05 -5.27
C GLY A 164 2.17 -3.47 -5.57
N GLU A 165 1.40 -4.23 -6.35
CA GLU A 165 1.80 -5.54 -6.87
C GLU A 165 2.96 -5.41 -7.87
N GLY A 166 2.82 -4.51 -8.85
CA GLY A 166 3.86 -4.23 -9.84
C GLY A 166 5.16 -3.82 -9.17
N TRP A 167 5.09 -2.99 -8.14
CA TRP A 167 6.27 -2.62 -7.36
C TRP A 167 6.88 -3.81 -6.63
N ALA A 168 6.05 -4.59 -5.93
CA ALA A 168 6.50 -5.79 -5.22
C ALA A 168 7.15 -6.84 -6.14
N PHE A 169 6.71 -6.97 -7.39
CA PHE A 169 7.32 -7.87 -8.37
C PHE A 169 8.75 -7.45 -8.76
N LYS A 170 9.09 -6.16 -8.62
CA LYS A 170 10.43 -5.63 -8.83
C LYS A 170 11.31 -5.73 -7.59
N LEU A 171 10.71 -5.95 -6.42
CA LEU A 171 11.46 -6.11 -5.18
C LEU A 171 11.98 -7.54 -4.99
N ARG A 172 13.29 -7.65 -4.78
CA ARG A 172 13.99 -8.85 -4.32
C ARG A 172 14.38 -8.65 -2.87
N ILE A 173 13.86 -9.50 -1.99
CA ILE A 173 14.18 -9.44 -0.57
C ILE A 173 15.45 -10.22 -0.25
N VAL A 174 16.22 -9.75 0.73
CA VAL A 174 17.35 -10.49 1.31
C VAL A 174 16.86 -11.15 2.58
N ILE A 175 16.73 -12.48 2.59
CA ILE A 175 16.40 -13.22 3.81
C ILE A 175 17.70 -13.62 4.51
N LEU A 176 18.05 -12.89 5.57
CA LEU A 176 19.11 -13.31 6.49
C LEU A 176 18.54 -14.37 7.44
N LYS A 177 18.90 -15.65 7.24
CA LYS A 177 18.58 -16.68 8.22
C LYS A 177 19.43 -16.47 9.47
N GLN A 178 18.80 -16.68 10.63
CA GLN A 178 19.31 -16.59 12.00
C GLN A 178 20.55 -17.46 12.33
N TRP A 179 21.16 -18.14 11.35
CA TRP A 179 22.16 -19.21 11.53
C TRP A 179 23.49 -18.97 10.78
N GLY A 180 23.86 -17.72 10.49
CA GLY A 180 25.20 -17.37 9.98
C GLY A 180 25.50 -17.75 8.52
N VAL A 181 24.52 -18.26 7.78
CA VAL A 181 24.63 -18.48 6.32
C VAL A 181 23.83 -17.40 5.61
N ILE A 182 24.51 -16.44 5.00
CA ILE A 182 23.91 -15.47 4.08
C ILE A 182 23.59 -16.21 2.79
N GLN A 183 22.39 -16.79 2.71
CA GLN A 183 21.89 -17.28 1.44
C GLN A 183 21.24 -16.10 0.71
N TRP A 184 21.94 -15.54 -0.27
CA TRP A 184 21.43 -14.52 -1.20
C TRP A 184 20.37 -15.14 -2.11
N ALA A 185 19.20 -15.49 -1.57
CA ALA A 185 18.10 -15.95 -2.39
C ALA A 185 17.39 -14.73 -2.98
N LYS A 186 17.66 -14.42 -4.26
CA LYS A 186 16.89 -13.44 -5.05
C LYS A 186 15.47 -13.97 -5.24
N ILE A 187 14.59 -13.79 -4.24
CA ILE A 187 13.18 -14.14 -4.33
C ILE A 187 12.38 -12.85 -4.55
N LYS A 188 11.61 -12.80 -5.63
CA LYS A 188 10.69 -11.69 -5.85
C LYS A 188 9.56 -11.73 -4.83
N LEU A 189 9.16 -10.56 -4.34
CA LEU A 189 8.16 -10.45 -3.28
C LEU A 189 6.82 -11.11 -3.68
N LEU A 190 6.45 -11.09 -4.97
CA LEU A 190 5.17 -11.63 -5.46
C LEU A 190 5.28 -12.35 -6.82
N ASP A 191 5.87 -13.55 -6.87
CA ASP A 191 6.04 -14.26 -8.16
C ASP A 191 4.78 -14.88 -8.78
N LYS A 192 3.62 -14.92 -8.11
CA LYS A 192 2.43 -15.70 -8.56
C LYS A 192 1.05 -15.17 -8.10
N ILE A 193 0.86 -13.88 -7.93
CA ILE A 193 -0.42 -13.37 -7.39
C ILE A 193 -1.08 -12.40 -8.36
N LEU A 194 -2.39 -12.54 -8.55
CA LEU A 194 -3.28 -11.53 -9.12
C LEU A 194 -4.01 -10.85 -7.95
N ILE A 195 -3.60 -9.64 -7.57
CA ILE A 195 -4.12 -8.89 -6.43
C ILE A 195 -4.86 -7.66 -6.93
N ARG A 196 -6.12 -7.48 -6.49
CA ARG A 196 -6.92 -6.29 -6.82
C ARG A 196 -7.45 -5.55 -5.60
N SER A 197 -6.89 -5.79 -4.41
CA SER A 197 -7.22 -4.97 -3.23
C SER A 197 -6.03 -4.81 -2.28
N PRO A 198 -5.90 -3.66 -1.60
CA PRO A 198 -4.87 -3.42 -0.58
C PRO A 198 -4.87 -4.46 0.54
N ARG A 199 -6.05 -4.95 0.95
CA ARG A 199 -6.19 -5.99 1.98
C ARG A 199 -5.50 -7.29 1.60
N ARG A 200 -5.71 -7.72 0.36
CA ARG A 200 -5.09 -8.93 -0.17
C ARG A 200 -3.58 -8.73 -0.37
N LEU A 201 -3.17 -7.55 -0.83
CA LEU A 201 -1.76 -7.19 -0.93
C LEU A 201 -1.07 -7.34 0.43
N TRP A 202 -1.59 -6.68 1.47
CA TRP A 202 -1.08 -6.80 2.83
C TRP A 202 -1.03 -8.26 3.30
N ARG A 203 -2.15 -9.00 3.16
CA ARG A 203 -2.24 -10.38 3.64
C ARG A 203 -1.20 -11.27 2.98
N ASP A 204 -1.04 -11.13 1.66
CA ASP A 204 -0.15 -11.97 0.90
C ASP A 204 1.32 -11.62 1.19
N LEU A 205 1.63 -10.34 1.44
CA LEU A 205 2.95 -9.89 1.91
C LEU A 205 3.27 -10.43 3.32
N VAL A 206 2.38 -10.26 4.28
CA VAL A 206 2.58 -10.73 5.66
C VAL A 206 2.70 -12.25 5.73
N ARG A 207 1.79 -13.00 5.09
CA ARG A 207 1.78 -14.47 5.17
C ARG A 207 2.97 -15.12 4.48
N ARG A 208 3.47 -14.55 3.39
CA ARG A 208 4.57 -15.14 2.62
C ARG A 208 5.94 -14.79 3.17
N HIS A 209 6.07 -13.57 3.70
CA HIS A 209 7.36 -13.05 4.13
C HIS A 209 7.49 -12.98 5.65
N HIS A 210 6.46 -13.37 6.39
CA HIS A 210 6.44 -13.40 7.85
C HIS A 210 6.89 -12.07 8.48
N VAL A 211 6.41 -10.96 7.91
CA VAL A 211 6.74 -9.60 8.38
C VAL A 211 5.68 -9.07 9.34
N PRO A 212 6.09 -8.45 10.47
CA PRO A 212 5.17 -7.77 11.37
C PRO A 212 4.60 -6.49 10.76
N THR A 213 3.47 -6.04 11.29
CA THR A 213 2.84 -4.76 10.91
C THR A 213 2.90 -3.78 12.07
N TYR A 214 3.23 -2.53 11.76
CA TYR A 214 3.43 -1.44 12.71
C TYR A 214 2.40 -0.32 12.49
N SER A 215 2.07 0.41 13.55
CA SER A 215 1.31 1.66 13.44
C SER A 215 2.24 2.76 12.95
N LEU A 216 1.80 3.58 11.99
CA LEU A 216 2.58 4.74 11.56
C LEU A 216 2.68 5.82 12.66
N ALA A 217 1.61 6.01 13.45
CA ALA A 217 1.56 7.02 14.50
C ALA A 217 2.45 6.72 15.71
N THR A 218 2.57 5.45 16.10
CA THR A 218 3.31 5.07 17.32
C THR A 218 4.58 4.29 17.05
N SER A 219 4.80 3.85 15.81
CA SER A 219 5.84 2.89 15.43
C SER A 219 5.81 1.57 16.20
N LEU A 220 4.75 1.31 16.99
CA LEU A 220 4.59 0.08 17.74
C LEU A 220 4.02 -1.02 16.84
N MET A 221 4.47 -2.25 17.10
CA MET A 221 3.93 -3.43 16.43
C MET A 221 2.46 -3.60 16.81
N VAL A 222 1.58 -3.56 15.82
CA VAL A 222 0.14 -3.79 15.99
C VAL A 222 -0.26 -5.20 15.55
N ARG A 223 0.56 -5.87 14.74
CA ARG A 223 0.37 -7.25 14.32
C ARG A 223 1.68 -8.00 14.21
N ASP A 224 1.66 -9.26 14.63
CA ASP A 224 2.81 -10.16 14.53
C ASP A 224 3.07 -10.61 13.08
N SER A 225 4.11 -11.41 12.88
CA SER A 225 4.50 -12.02 11.60
C SER A 225 3.48 -13.01 11.02
N GLN A 226 2.45 -13.37 11.79
CA GLN A 226 1.32 -14.19 11.36
C GLN A 226 0.09 -13.33 11.03
N GLY A 227 0.20 -12.00 11.15
CA GLY A 227 -0.88 -11.04 10.95
C GLY A 227 -1.90 -10.97 12.10
N LYS A 228 -1.63 -11.63 13.23
CA LYS A 228 -2.50 -11.57 14.42
C LYS A 228 -2.28 -10.27 15.15
N ARG A 229 -3.37 -9.67 15.64
CA ARG A 229 -3.33 -8.41 16.39
C ARG A 229 -2.60 -8.63 17.72
N VAL A 230 -1.65 -7.76 18.02
CA VAL A 230 -0.94 -7.74 19.30
C VAL A 230 -1.72 -6.84 20.26
N LYS A 231 -1.81 -7.24 21.54
CA LYS A 231 -2.34 -6.35 22.57
C LYS A 231 -1.27 -5.28 22.83
N ALA A 232 -1.63 -4.03 22.55
CA ALA A 232 -0.86 -2.88 23.01
C ALA A 232 -0.96 -2.77 24.54
#